data_AF-A0A9W4PVJ2-F1
#
_entry.id   AF-A0A9W4PVJ2-F1
#
_cell.length_a   1.000
_cell.length_b   1.000
_cell.length_c   1.000
_cell.angle_alpha   90.00
_cell.angle_beta   90.00
_cell.angle_gamma   90.00
#
_symmetry.space_group_name_H-M   'P 1'
#
loop_
_entity.id
_entity.type
_entity.pdbx_description
1 polymer ?
#
loop_
_entity_poly.entity_id
_entity_poly.type
_entity_poly.pdbx_seq_one_letter_code
_entity_poly.pdbx_strand_id
1 'polypeptide(L)' 'MVPIADNDNTSGADQPGGGADDSKPCPICGKASTLRWRPFCSKRCADIDLNRWLSGGYVIPARDDDPLDDDGDEGPTTGR' A
#
# COMPACT_ATOMS: atom_id res chain seq x y z
N MET A 1 -16.67 16.50 -56.64
CA MET A 1 -16.81 16.48 -55.17
C MET A 1 -16.55 15.07 -54.67
N VAL A 2 -15.32 14.78 -54.24
CA VAL A 2 -14.98 13.56 -53.50
C VAL A 2 -14.73 14.02 -52.06
N PRO A 3 -15.50 13.60 -51.05
CA PRO A 3 -15.17 13.96 -49.68
C PRO A 3 -13.85 13.26 -49.30
N ILE A 4 -12.87 14.08 -48.90
CA ILE A 4 -11.59 13.65 -48.37
C ILE A 4 -11.86 13.00 -47.01
N ALA A 5 -11.29 11.81 -46.79
CA ALA A 5 -11.28 11.16 -45.51
C ALA A 5 -10.17 11.79 -44.65
N ASP A 6 -10.55 12.57 -43.64
CA ASP A 6 -9.67 12.92 -42.52
C ASP A 6 -9.99 11.97 -41.36
N ASN A 7 -9.39 10.78 -41.40
CA ASN A 7 -9.52 9.80 -40.34
C ASN A 7 -8.40 10.07 -39.31
N ASP A 8 -8.68 10.98 -38.38
CA ASP A 8 -7.75 11.34 -37.31
C ASP A 8 -7.64 10.17 -36.32
N ASN A 9 -6.61 9.35 -36.51
CA ASN A 9 -6.21 8.29 -35.60
C ASN A 9 -5.55 8.93 -34.37
N THR A 10 -6.36 9.59 -33.53
CA THR A 10 -5.90 10.14 -32.27
C THR A 10 -5.63 8.98 -31.30
N SER A 11 -4.34 8.73 -31.12
CA SER A 11 -3.77 7.76 -30.19
C SER A 11 -4.30 7.94 -28.76
N GLY A 12 -5.10 6.99 -28.31
CA GLY A 12 -5.45 6.79 -26.91
C GLY A 12 -4.85 5.48 -26.41
N ALA A 13 -3.52 5.44 -26.30
CA ALA A 13 -2.82 4.39 -25.58
C ALA A 13 -3.05 4.55 -24.06
N ASP A 14 -4.29 4.36 -23.63
CA ASP A 14 -4.64 4.02 -22.25
C ASP A 14 -5.15 2.58 -22.27
N GLN A 15 -4.22 1.66 -22.52
CA GLN A 15 -4.49 0.25 -22.26
C GLN A 15 -3.66 -0.13 -21.05
N PRO A 16 -4.24 -0.13 -19.82
CA PRO A 16 -3.67 -0.90 -18.74
C PRO A 16 -3.85 -2.38 -19.10
N GLY A 17 -2.93 -2.89 -19.90
CA GLY A 17 -2.77 -4.32 -20.12
C GLY A 17 -2.33 -4.96 -18.82
N GLY A 18 -3.28 -5.49 -18.06
CA GLY A 18 -3.05 -6.28 -16.85
C GLY A 18 -3.89 -7.53 -16.93
N GLY A 19 -3.32 -8.59 -17.49
CA GLY A 19 -3.95 -9.91 -17.51
C GLY A 19 -4.24 -10.36 -16.08
N ALA A 20 -5.50 -10.78 -15.87
CA ALA A 20 -6.00 -11.56 -14.75
C ALA A 20 -4.91 -12.51 -14.25
N ASP A 21 -4.33 -12.33 -13.06
CA ASP A 21 -5.00 -12.68 -11.81
C ASP A 21 -4.94 -11.55 -10.76
N ASP A 22 -6.00 -10.75 -10.78
CA ASP A 22 -6.53 -9.93 -9.69
C ASP A 22 -6.65 -10.76 -8.39
N SER A 23 -6.48 -10.17 -7.22
CA SER A 23 -7.72 -9.69 -6.56
C SER A 23 -7.50 -8.50 -5.63
N LYS A 24 -6.28 -7.97 -5.47
CA LYS A 24 -6.06 -6.81 -4.59
C LYS A 24 -5.08 -5.80 -5.21
N PRO A 25 -5.43 -4.51 -5.26
CA PRO A 25 -4.50 -3.47 -5.67
C PRO A 25 -3.36 -3.35 -4.64
N CYS A 26 -2.19 -2.90 -5.10
CA CYS A 26 -1.05 -2.65 -4.24
C CYS A 26 -1.42 -1.61 -3.17
N PRO A 27 -1.26 -1.90 -1.86
CA PRO A 27 -1.65 -0.98 -0.80
C PRO A 27 -0.76 0.27 -0.73
N ILE A 28 0.38 0.27 -1.42
CA ILE A 28 1.34 1.38 -1.43
C ILE A 28 1.07 2.38 -2.57
N CYS A 29 0.58 1.91 -3.72
CA CYS A 29 0.47 2.76 -4.92
C CYS A 29 -0.77 2.50 -5.80
N GLY A 30 -1.64 1.56 -5.45
CA GLY A 30 -2.90 1.28 -6.16
C GLY A 30 -2.77 0.46 -7.45
N LYS A 31 -1.56 0.23 -7.97
CA LYS A 31 -1.33 -0.58 -9.18
C LYS A 31 -1.70 -2.04 -8.94
N ALA A 32 -2.02 -2.78 -10.01
CA ALA A 32 -2.26 -4.22 -9.95
C ALA A 32 -1.09 -4.95 -9.28
N SER A 33 -1.40 -5.83 -8.32
CA SER A 33 -0.39 -6.66 -7.69
C SER A 33 0.18 -7.66 -8.70
N THR A 34 1.43 -8.09 -8.51
CA THR A 34 2.05 -9.11 -9.38
C THR A 34 2.28 -10.38 -8.58
N LEU A 35 2.14 -11.57 -9.19
CA LEU A 35 2.25 -12.85 -8.49
C LEU A 35 3.52 -12.98 -7.64
N ARG A 36 4.65 -12.49 -8.17
CA ARG A 36 5.96 -12.54 -7.51
C ARG A 36 6.04 -11.66 -6.24
N TRP A 37 5.27 -10.58 -6.19
CA TRP A 37 5.39 -9.54 -5.16
C TRP A 37 4.12 -9.35 -4.33
N ARG A 38 3.12 -10.24 -4.43
CA ARG A 38 1.84 -10.12 -3.68
C ARG A 38 2.10 -9.88 -2.19
N PRO A 39 1.42 -8.88 -1.56
CA PRO A 39 0.32 -8.07 -2.08
C PRO A 39 0.71 -6.83 -2.91
N PHE A 40 1.98 -6.65 -3.26
CA PHE A 40 2.51 -5.46 -3.92
C PHE A 40 2.68 -5.62 -5.44
N CYS A 41 2.91 -4.49 -6.12
CA CYS A 41 3.22 -4.47 -7.54
C CYS A 41 4.73 -4.63 -7.84
N SER A 42 5.62 -4.48 -6.86
CA SER A 42 7.08 -4.52 -7.05
C SER A 42 7.86 -4.62 -5.73
N LYS A 43 9.15 -4.99 -5.80
CA LYS A 43 10.09 -4.93 -4.66
C LYS A 43 10.12 -3.56 -4.00
N ARG A 44 10.15 -2.48 -4.79
CA ARG A 44 10.19 -1.11 -4.28
C ARG A 44 9.01 -0.79 -3.36
N CYS A 45 7.80 -1.23 -3.72
CA CYS A 45 6.62 -1.03 -2.87
C CYS A 45 6.70 -1.86 -1.58
N ALA A 46 7.23 -3.08 -1.63
CA ALA A 46 7.47 -3.88 -0.42
C ALA A 46 8.49 -3.22 0.52
N ASP A 47 9.59 -2.67 -0.02
CA ASP A 47 10.61 -1.98 0.78
C ASP A 47 10.04 -0.70 1.45
N ILE A 48 9.16 0.03 0.77
CA ILE A 48 8.47 1.21 1.35
C ILE A 48 7.54 0.81 2.49
N ASP A 49 6.77 -0.27 2.30
CA ASP A 49 5.90 -0.79 3.36
C ASP A 49 6.72 -1.17 4.60
N LEU A 50 7.82 -1.91 4.40
CA LEU A 50 8.75 -2.26 5.46
C LEU A 50 9.27 -1.03 6.21
N ASN A 51 9.66 0.04 5.49
CA ASN A 51 10.11 1.27 6.14
C ASN A 51 9.01 1.90 6.99
N ARG A 52 7.74 1.88 6.53
CA ARG A 52 6.61 2.39 7.33
C ARG A 52 6.41 1.59 8.62
N TRP A 53 6.65 0.28 8.59
CA TRP A 53 6.63 -0.57 9.80
C TRP A 53 7.74 -0.15 10.76
N LEU A 54 8.97 -0.06 10.25
CA LEU A 54 10.14 0.28 11.07
C LEU A 54 10.08 1.70 11.64
N SER A 55 9.35 2.61 10.97
CA SER A 55 9.20 3.99 11.40
C SER A 55 7.99 4.21 12.33
N GLY A 56 7.26 3.16 12.71
CA GLY A 56 6.07 3.27 13.57
C GLY A 56 4.86 3.92 12.89
N GLY A 57 4.79 3.90 11.55
CA GLY A 57 3.69 4.48 10.78
C GLY A 57 2.38 3.68 10.85
N TYR A 58 2.40 2.50 11.44
CA TYR A 58 1.22 1.68 11.69
C TYR A 58 0.83 1.79 13.16
N VAL A 59 -0.30 2.45 13.42
CA VAL A 59 -0.83 2.69 14.76
C VAL A 59 -2.13 1.91 14.92
N ILE A 60 -2.26 1.17 16.02
CA ILE A 60 -3.54 0.56 16.42
C ILE A 60 -4.30 1.62 17.21
N PRO A 61 -5.49 2.04 16.76
CA PRO A 61 -6.28 3.01 17.51
C PRO A 61 -6.70 2.40 18.86
N ALA A 62 -6.53 3.17 19.94
CA ALA A 62 -7.04 2.77 21.25
C ALA A 62 -8.57 2.74 21.22
N ARG A 63 -9.16 1.73 21.87
CA ARG A 63 -10.59 1.69 22.14
C ARG A 63 -10.82 2.26 23.54
N ASP A 64 -11.86 3.06 23.68
CA ASP A 64 -12.17 3.72 24.96
C ASP A 64 -12.53 2.72 26.09
N ASP A 65 -12.80 1.46 25.74
CA ASP A 65 -13.11 0.36 26.67
C ASP A 65 -11.94 -0.61 26.95
N ASP A 66 -10.76 -0.39 26.37
CA ASP A 66 -9.58 -1.20 26.74
C ASP A 66 -9.12 -0.80 28.15
N PRO A 67 -9.12 -1.72 29.15
CA PRO A 67 -8.41 -1.47 30.39
C PRO A 67 -6.96 -1.21 30.00
N LEU A 68 -6.43 -0.04 30.39
CA LEU A 68 -5.01 0.23 30.26
C LEU A 68 -4.29 -0.88 31.01
N ASP A 69 -3.60 -1.76 30.29
CA ASP A 69 -2.66 -2.69 30.90
C ASP A 69 -1.66 -1.83 31.67
N ASP A 70 -1.77 -1.88 33.00
CA ASP A 70 -0.82 -1.33 33.94
C ASP A 70 0.46 -2.14 33.78
N ASP A 71 1.26 -1.78 32.78
CA ASP A 71 2.64 -2.24 32.66
C ASP A 71 3.38 -1.73 33.89
N GLY A 72 3.45 -2.58 34.92
CA GLY A 72 4.15 -2.34 36.17
C GLY A 72 5.63 -2.06 35.95
N ASP A 73 5.97 -0.79 35.68
CA ASP A 73 7.29 -0.21 35.83
C ASP A 73 7.43 0.35 37.25
N GLU A 74 7.40 -0.52 38.26
CA GLU A 74 8.00 -0.20 39.55
C GLU A 74 9.51 -0.41 39.42
N GLY A 75 10.21 0.58 38.85
CA GLY A 75 11.67 0.65 38.93
C GLY A 75 12.12 0.53 40.40
N PRO A 76 13.24 -0.14 40.72
CA PRO A 76 13.63 -0.37 42.11
C PRO A 76 14.09 0.95 42.76
N THR A 77 13.14 1.67 43.38
CA THR A 77 13.44 2.82 44.23
C THR A 77 13.63 2.37 45.67
N THR A 78 14.81 1.89 46.01
CA THR A 78 15.26 2.03 47.40
C THR A 78 16.76 2.25 47.42
N GLY A 79 17.13 3.51 47.62
CA GLY A 79 18.41 3.85 48.22
C GLY A 79 18.43 3.41 49.68
N ARG A 80 19.55 2.81 50.08
CA ARG A 80 20.19 3.02 51.38
C ARG A 80 21.68 2.76 51.26
#